data_AF-A0A6A4C223-F1
#
_entry.id   AF-A0A6A4C223-F1
#
_cell.length_a   1.000
_cell.length_b   1.000
_cell.length_c   1.000
_cell.angle_alpha   90.00
_cell.angle_beta   90.00
_cell.angle_gamma   90.00
#
_symmetry.space_group_name_H-M   'P 1'
#
loop_
_entity.id
_entity.type
_entity.pdbx_description
1 polymer ?
#
loop_
_entity_poly.entity_id
_entity_poly.type
_entity_poly.pdbx_seq_one_letter_code
_entity_poly.pdbx_strand_id
1 'polypeptide(L)'
;MVLMLEALYRPPVERPVVPNIRFCITITTDVDTEFDFRFDVAGLLQLVSLFELPEWVTTKHRDCVHKTEALCILLHRLSYPKRLADMRKTFGRSEGALSRIVLHMVLFDRYEESIYFHKHILQSRIAIYADAINQKGAPMANIFGFIDGTKNAICRPSPRAGSNENLQRQVYSGHKRVHCLNYQCITTPDGLALHFWGPIEGRRNDVTLLRESKLLNYFEQNQDIFGGYAVYGDPAYGISRYIVSGFRGASTSTREKAFNSAMSSVRESVEWSFGRLKTL
;
A
#
# COMPACT_ATOMS: atom_id res chain seq x y z
N MET A 1 49.86 -23.96 18.61
CA MET A 1 49.20 -24.93 17.70
C MET A 1 47.66 -24.95 17.79
N VAL A 2 47.02 -24.01 18.52
CA VAL A 2 45.54 -23.95 18.65
C VAL A 2 44.92 -22.87 17.73
N LEU A 3 45.68 -21.85 17.33
CA LEU A 3 45.19 -20.73 16.50
C LEU A 3 45.06 -21.02 15.00
N MET A 4 45.56 -22.16 14.49
CA MET A 4 45.48 -22.53 13.06
C MET A 4 44.23 -23.35 12.70
N LEU A 5 43.52 -23.92 13.69
CA LEU A 5 42.35 -24.79 13.46
C LEU A 5 41.05 -24.00 13.28
N GLU A 6 40.90 -22.82 13.91
CA GLU A 6 39.72 -21.96 13.72
C GLU A 6 39.66 -21.28 12.34
N ALA A 7 40.81 -21.03 11.71
CA ALA A 7 40.86 -20.37 10.39
C ALA A 7 40.38 -21.28 9.23
N LEU A 8 40.31 -22.60 9.46
CA LEU A 8 39.91 -23.62 8.47
C LEU A 8 38.55 -24.24 8.77
N TYR A 9 38.01 -24.08 9.99
CA TYR A 9 36.69 -24.59 10.33
C TYR A 9 35.61 -23.62 9.88
N ARG A 10 35.13 -23.77 8.64
CA ARG A 10 33.87 -23.19 8.18
C ARG A 10 32.77 -24.25 8.39
N PRO A 11 32.06 -24.25 9.53
CA PRO A 11 30.95 -25.18 9.69
C PRO A 11 29.98 -24.98 8.52
N PRO A 12 29.44 -26.07 7.93
CA PRO A 12 28.47 -25.94 6.86
C PRO A 12 27.31 -25.07 7.34
N VAL A 13 26.90 -24.11 6.51
CA VAL A 13 25.77 -23.24 6.82
C VAL A 13 24.54 -24.12 7.00
N GLU A 14 24.05 -24.23 8.24
CA GLU A 14 22.84 -24.98 8.55
C GLU A 14 21.66 -24.32 7.84
N ARG A 15 20.94 -25.11 7.04
CA ARG A 15 19.80 -24.63 6.27
C ARG A 15 18.51 -25.01 7.00
N PRO A 16 17.53 -24.08 7.09
CA PRO A 16 16.25 -24.44 7.65
C PRO A 16 15.56 -25.55 6.85
N VAL A 17 15.03 -26.56 7.55
CA VAL A 17 14.26 -27.64 6.94
C VAL A 17 12.95 -27.10 6.39
N VAL A 18 12.66 -27.39 5.13
CA VAL A 18 11.36 -27.13 4.51
C VAL A 18 10.48 -28.36 4.73
N PRO A 19 9.39 -28.24 5.51
CA PRO A 19 8.53 -29.39 5.78
C PRO A 19 7.77 -29.79 4.51
N ASN A 20 7.54 -31.09 4.33
CA ASN A 20 6.77 -31.61 3.21
C ASN A 20 5.27 -31.45 3.50
N ILE A 21 4.71 -30.27 3.21
CA ILE A 21 3.31 -29.93 3.47
C ILE A 21 2.62 -29.67 2.14
N ARG A 22 1.44 -30.28 1.98
CA ARG A 22 0.53 -29.98 0.87
C ARG A 22 -0.61 -29.13 1.40
N PHE A 23 -0.50 -27.82 1.22
CA PHE A 23 -1.53 -26.87 1.66
C PHE A 23 -2.83 -27.10 0.87
N CYS A 24 -3.97 -27.12 1.58
CA CYS A 24 -5.30 -27.25 0.97
C CYS A 24 -6.28 -26.38 1.76
N ILE A 25 -6.90 -25.40 1.10
CA ILE A 25 -7.80 -24.45 1.76
C ILE A 25 -9.18 -25.04 2.07
N THR A 26 -9.60 -26.09 1.38
CA THR A 26 -10.95 -26.66 1.54
C THR A 26 -11.06 -27.58 2.76
N ILE A 27 -9.95 -27.85 3.45
CA ILE A 27 -9.93 -28.66 4.68
C ILE A 27 -9.78 -27.81 5.94
N THR A 28 -9.63 -26.49 5.82
CA THR A 28 -9.57 -25.56 6.96
C THR A 28 -10.98 -25.12 7.37
N THR A 29 -11.12 -24.68 8.61
CA THR A 29 -12.38 -24.08 9.10
C THR A 29 -12.49 -22.63 8.63
N ASP A 30 -13.71 -22.10 8.50
CA ASP A 30 -13.88 -20.68 8.15
C ASP A 30 -13.22 -19.76 9.19
N VAL A 31 -13.29 -20.11 10.48
CA VAL A 31 -12.68 -19.33 11.57
C VAL A 31 -11.16 -19.22 11.42
N ASP A 32 -10.47 -20.34 11.17
CA ASP A 32 -9.02 -20.33 10.96
C ASP A 32 -8.66 -19.58 9.68
N THR A 33 -9.49 -19.73 8.65
CA THR A 33 -9.29 -19.11 7.34
C THR A 33 -9.43 -17.59 7.43
N GLU A 34 -10.42 -17.08 8.16
CA GLU A 34 -10.58 -15.65 8.43
C GLU A 34 -9.42 -15.11 9.28
N PHE A 35 -8.97 -15.89 10.26
CA PHE A 35 -7.84 -15.52 11.12
C PHE A 35 -6.52 -15.41 10.34
N ASP A 36 -6.27 -16.30 9.39
CA ASP A 36 -5.02 -16.30 8.63
C ASP A 36 -5.06 -15.43 7.38
N PHE A 37 -6.20 -15.38 6.68
CA PHE A 37 -6.30 -14.78 5.35
C PHE A 37 -7.26 -13.60 5.26
N ARG A 38 -8.04 -13.30 6.32
CA ARG A 38 -9.08 -12.24 6.36
C ARG A 38 -10.33 -12.51 5.52
N PHE A 39 -10.50 -13.73 5.04
CA PHE A 39 -11.65 -14.20 4.28
C PHE A 39 -12.00 -15.61 4.74
N ASP A 40 -13.27 -15.98 4.66
CA ASP A 40 -13.72 -17.36 4.82
C ASP A 40 -13.31 -18.23 3.61
N VAL A 41 -13.57 -19.54 3.67
CA VAL A 41 -13.17 -20.45 2.59
C VAL A 41 -13.92 -20.10 1.29
N ALA A 42 -15.21 -19.80 1.39
CA ALA A 42 -16.02 -19.45 0.23
C ALA A 42 -15.54 -18.15 -0.45
N GLY A 43 -15.25 -17.11 0.31
CA GLY A 43 -14.74 -15.83 -0.16
C GLY A 43 -13.37 -15.96 -0.82
N LEU A 44 -12.47 -16.79 -0.28
CA LEU A 44 -11.20 -17.11 -0.93
C LEU A 44 -11.38 -17.77 -2.30
N LEU A 45 -12.26 -18.76 -2.40
CA LEU A 45 -12.54 -19.44 -3.66
C LEU A 45 -13.18 -18.47 -4.68
N GLN A 46 -14.05 -17.58 -4.21
CA GLN A 46 -14.61 -16.51 -5.04
C GLN A 46 -13.52 -15.56 -5.53
N LEU A 47 -12.59 -15.12 -4.67
CA LEU A 47 -11.46 -14.27 -5.05
C LEU A 47 -10.57 -14.95 -6.10
N VAL A 48 -10.27 -16.24 -5.94
CA VAL A 48 -9.51 -17.00 -6.95
C VAL A 48 -10.20 -16.97 -8.31
N SER A 49 -11.53 -17.10 -8.33
CA SER A 49 -12.32 -17.01 -9.56
C SER A 49 -12.28 -15.60 -10.15
N LEU A 50 -12.44 -14.57 -9.33
CA LEU A 50 -12.46 -13.16 -9.76
C LEU A 50 -11.10 -12.67 -10.25
N PHE A 51 -10.00 -13.15 -9.65
CA PHE A 51 -8.65 -12.89 -10.12
C PHE A 51 -8.31 -13.67 -11.41
N GLU A 52 -9.15 -14.62 -11.83
CA GLU A 52 -8.95 -15.46 -13.02
C GLU A 52 -7.55 -16.08 -13.04
N LEU A 53 -7.11 -16.60 -11.90
CA LEU A 53 -5.78 -17.20 -11.78
C LEU A 53 -5.70 -18.51 -12.57
N PRO A 54 -4.59 -18.78 -13.29
CA PRO A 54 -4.40 -20.07 -13.93
C PRO A 54 -4.35 -21.18 -12.88
N GLU A 55 -4.82 -22.39 -13.21
CA GLU A 55 -4.86 -23.54 -12.28
C GLU A 55 -3.54 -23.72 -11.51
N TRP A 56 -2.44 -23.54 -12.23
CA TRP A 56 -1.07 -23.53 -11.71
C TRP A 56 -0.41 -22.20 -12.00
N VAL A 57 -0.02 -21.50 -10.93
CA VAL A 57 0.78 -20.28 -11.00
C VAL A 57 2.26 -20.67 -11.01
N THR A 58 2.96 -20.26 -12.07
CA THR A 58 4.39 -20.59 -12.26
C THR A 58 5.21 -19.31 -12.33
N THR A 59 6.14 -19.15 -11.39
CA THR A 59 7.03 -17.98 -11.36
C THR A 59 8.11 -18.07 -12.45
N LYS A 60 8.79 -16.95 -12.74
CA LYS A 60 9.97 -16.93 -13.65
C LYS A 60 11.09 -17.89 -13.23
N HIS A 61 11.15 -18.22 -11.93
CA HIS A 61 12.12 -19.15 -11.35
C HIS A 61 11.59 -20.59 -11.25
N ARG A 62 10.46 -20.88 -11.92
CA ARG A 62 9.82 -22.19 -12.00
C ARG A 62 9.28 -22.73 -10.67
N ASP A 63 9.03 -21.86 -9.68
CA ASP A 63 8.21 -22.27 -8.54
C ASP A 63 6.77 -22.45 -9.05
N CYS A 64 6.20 -23.63 -8.84
CA CYS A 64 4.85 -23.97 -9.26
C CYS A 64 3.94 -24.14 -8.04
N VAL A 65 2.79 -23.48 -8.05
CA VAL A 65 1.83 -23.48 -6.94
C VAL A 65 0.41 -23.49 -7.47
N HIS A 66 -0.48 -24.24 -6.83
CA HIS A 66 -1.89 -24.22 -7.19
C HIS A 66 -2.50 -22.83 -6.89
N LYS A 67 -3.42 -22.34 -7.73
CA LYS A 67 -3.99 -20.98 -7.61
C LYS A 67 -4.50 -20.61 -6.21
N THR A 68 -5.15 -21.54 -5.51
CA THR A 68 -5.66 -21.29 -4.15
C THR A 68 -4.54 -21.10 -3.15
N GLU A 69 -3.51 -21.95 -3.19
CA GLU A 69 -2.31 -21.81 -2.35
C GLU A 69 -1.56 -20.52 -2.69
N ALA A 70 -1.45 -20.15 -3.97
CA ALA A 70 -0.81 -18.91 -4.41
C ALA A 70 -1.49 -17.68 -3.81
N LEU A 71 -2.83 -17.63 -3.87
CA LEU A 71 -3.62 -16.56 -3.28
C LEU A 71 -3.51 -16.55 -1.75
N CYS A 72 -3.58 -17.70 -1.09
CA CYS A 72 -3.40 -17.81 0.35
C CYS A 72 -2.00 -17.34 0.80
N ILE A 73 -0.94 -17.64 0.04
CA ILE A 73 0.42 -17.14 0.30
C ILE A 73 0.44 -15.61 0.24
N LEU A 74 -0.20 -15.01 -0.79
CA LEU A 74 -0.29 -13.55 -0.91
C LEU A 74 -1.09 -12.95 0.25
N LEU A 75 -2.29 -13.45 0.52
CA LEU A 75 -3.18 -12.90 1.54
C LEU A 75 -2.60 -13.05 2.95
N HIS A 76 -1.97 -14.18 3.25
CA HIS A 76 -1.30 -14.39 4.54
C HIS A 76 -0.10 -13.45 4.72
N ARG A 77 0.55 -13.04 3.61
CA ARG A 77 1.60 -12.02 3.64
C ARG A 77 1.02 -10.62 3.87
N LEU A 78 -0.16 -10.34 3.32
CA LEU A 78 -0.85 -9.05 3.43
C LEU A 78 -1.72 -8.90 4.69
N SER A 79 -1.97 -9.99 5.42
CA SER A 79 -2.87 -9.96 6.58
C SER A 79 -2.24 -9.30 7.81
N TYR A 80 -0.92 -9.34 7.92
CA TYR A 80 -0.09 -8.80 9.01
C TYR A 80 1.41 -8.94 8.67
N PRO A 81 2.33 -8.13 9.25
CA PRO A 81 3.78 -8.33 9.14
C PRO A 81 4.22 -9.70 9.64
N LYS A 82 4.51 -10.61 8.71
CA LYS A 82 5.04 -11.95 9.02
C LYS A 82 6.44 -12.09 8.45
N ARG A 83 7.31 -12.92 9.04
CA ARG A 83 8.55 -13.30 8.34
C ARG A 83 8.24 -14.44 7.37
N LEU A 84 8.96 -14.51 6.26
CA LEU A 84 8.85 -15.65 5.33
C LEU A 84 9.17 -16.98 6.04
N ALA A 85 10.06 -16.92 7.05
CA ALA A 85 10.37 -18.05 7.93
C ALA A 85 9.15 -18.60 8.67
N ASP A 86 8.24 -17.72 9.11
CA ASP A 86 7.04 -18.11 9.84
C ASP A 86 6.03 -18.78 8.88
N MET A 87 5.93 -18.27 7.66
CA MET A 87 5.08 -18.82 6.59
C MET A 87 5.55 -20.19 6.06
N ARG A 88 6.85 -20.52 6.19
CA ARG A 88 7.42 -21.81 5.75
C ARG A 88 6.66 -23.00 6.33
N LYS A 89 6.28 -22.92 7.61
CA LYS A 89 5.59 -24.00 8.33
C LYS A 89 4.15 -24.19 7.87
N THR A 90 3.51 -23.15 7.36
CA THR A 90 2.14 -23.23 6.85
C THR A 90 2.08 -23.80 5.44
N PHE A 91 3.01 -23.37 4.57
CA PHE A 91 2.94 -23.70 3.14
C PHE A 91 3.91 -24.78 2.68
N GLY A 92 4.85 -25.22 3.52
CA GLY A 92 5.85 -26.22 3.11
C GLY A 92 6.79 -25.73 2.00
N ARG A 93 7.04 -24.43 1.94
CA ARG A 93 7.87 -23.80 0.89
C ARG A 93 9.06 -23.05 1.48
N SER A 94 10.17 -23.06 0.73
CA SER A 94 11.34 -22.24 1.08
C SER A 94 10.99 -20.74 1.09
N GLU A 95 11.70 -19.96 1.90
CA GLU A 95 11.52 -18.50 1.97
C GLU A 95 11.71 -17.84 0.61
N GLY A 96 12.68 -18.31 -0.18
CA GLY A 96 12.91 -17.83 -1.54
C GLY A 96 11.72 -18.10 -2.46
N ALA A 97 11.12 -19.29 -2.39
CA ALA A 97 9.92 -19.61 -3.17
C ALA A 97 8.73 -18.74 -2.76
N LEU A 98 8.50 -18.59 -1.44
CA LEU A 98 7.45 -17.71 -0.92
C LEU A 98 7.60 -16.27 -1.39
N SER A 99 8.81 -15.71 -1.31
CA SER A 99 9.10 -14.35 -1.78
C SER A 99 8.78 -14.18 -3.27
N ARG A 100 9.20 -15.14 -4.11
CA ARG A 100 8.96 -15.09 -5.56
C ARG A 100 7.51 -15.28 -5.93
N ILE A 101 6.78 -16.15 -5.22
CA ILE A 101 5.34 -16.35 -5.41
C ILE A 101 4.59 -15.07 -5.03
N VAL A 102 4.89 -14.47 -3.87
CA VAL A 102 4.29 -13.18 -3.48
C VAL A 102 4.53 -12.14 -4.55
N LEU A 103 5.78 -11.93 -4.98
CA LEU A 103 6.11 -10.94 -6.02
C LEU A 103 5.41 -11.20 -7.36
N HIS A 104 5.29 -12.47 -7.75
CA HIS A 104 4.61 -12.86 -8.98
C HIS A 104 3.08 -12.64 -8.89
N MET A 105 2.52 -12.83 -7.70
CA MET A 105 1.10 -12.62 -7.42
C MET A 105 0.72 -11.15 -7.24
N VAL A 106 1.69 -10.25 -7.03
CA VAL A 106 1.42 -8.81 -7.11
C VAL A 106 1.28 -8.42 -8.57
N LEU A 107 0.07 -8.58 -9.10
CA LEU A 107 -0.32 -8.35 -10.49
C LEU A 107 -0.43 -6.84 -10.82
N PHE A 108 0.60 -6.05 -10.50
CA PHE A 108 0.61 -4.60 -10.73
C PHE A 108 0.25 -4.24 -12.17
N ASP A 109 0.88 -4.91 -13.14
CA ASP A 109 0.66 -4.62 -14.57
C ASP A 109 -0.79 -4.89 -15.01
N ARG A 110 -1.46 -5.87 -14.38
CA ARG A 110 -2.85 -6.22 -14.72
C ARG A 110 -3.85 -5.22 -14.13
N TYR A 111 -3.56 -4.69 -12.95
CA TYR A 111 -4.47 -3.83 -12.19
C TYR A 111 -3.99 -2.39 -12.11
N GLU A 112 -3.04 -1.97 -12.96
CA GLU A 112 -2.43 -0.64 -12.91
C GLU A 112 -3.48 0.47 -12.94
N GLU A 113 -4.45 0.40 -13.85
CA GLU A 113 -5.51 1.40 -13.94
C GLU A 113 -6.39 1.45 -12.69
N SER A 114 -6.68 0.28 -12.10
CA SER A 114 -7.48 0.17 -10.88
C SER A 114 -6.73 0.69 -9.66
N ILE A 115 -5.45 0.34 -9.52
CA ILE A 115 -4.55 0.81 -8.46
C ILE A 115 -4.34 2.32 -8.58
N TYR A 116 -4.17 2.81 -9.81
CA TYR A 116 -4.08 4.24 -10.07
C TYR A 116 -5.37 4.93 -9.63
N PHE A 117 -6.54 4.47 -10.09
CA PHE A 117 -7.81 5.01 -9.60
C PHE A 117 -8.98 4.02 -9.74
N HIS A 118 -9.58 3.61 -8.63
CA HIS A 118 -10.75 2.72 -8.59
C HIS A 118 -12.06 3.44 -8.97
N LYS A 119 -12.18 3.84 -10.25
CA LYS A 119 -13.28 4.65 -10.80
C LYS A 119 -14.67 4.04 -10.56
N HIS A 120 -14.82 2.73 -10.76
CA HIS A 120 -16.11 2.04 -10.61
C HIS A 120 -16.65 2.12 -9.18
N ILE A 121 -15.79 1.93 -8.17
CA ILE A 121 -16.19 2.04 -6.75
C ILE A 121 -16.62 3.47 -6.47
N LEU A 122 -15.80 4.45 -6.86
CA LEU A 122 -16.09 5.86 -6.60
C LEU A 122 -17.41 6.29 -7.25
N GLN A 123 -17.63 5.96 -8.52
CA GLN A 123 -18.84 6.37 -9.24
C GLN A 123 -20.12 5.94 -8.52
N SER A 124 -20.11 4.77 -7.89
CA SER A 124 -21.25 4.25 -7.12
C SER A 124 -21.38 4.84 -5.70
N ARG A 125 -20.32 5.46 -5.15
CA ARG A 125 -20.23 5.81 -3.72
C ARG A 125 -19.86 7.27 -3.43
N ILE A 126 -19.52 8.10 -4.43
CA ILE A 126 -19.00 9.45 -4.22
C ILE A 126 -19.91 10.33 -3.37
N ALA A 127 -21.22 10.27 -3.61
CA ALA A 127 -22.21 11.00 -2.82
C ALA A 127 -22.27 10.48 -1.37
N ILE A 128 -22.27 9.15 -1.20
CA ILE A 128 -22.27 8.49 0.13
C ILE A 128 -21.03 8.91 0.93
N TYR A 129 -19.87 8.98 0.28
CA TYR A 129 -18.63 9.42 0.94
C TYR A 129 -18.68 10.88 1.34
N ALA A 130 -19.18 11.76 0.46
CA ALA A 130 -19.31 13.17 0.75
C ALA A 130 -20.29 13.44 1.91
N ASP A 131 -21.44 12.75 1.90
CA ASP A 131 -22.42 12.82 2.98
C ASP A 131 -21.85 12.29 4.30
N ALA A 132 -21.12 11.17 4.29
CA ALA A 132 -20.50 10.62 5.49
C ALA A 132 -19.46 11.58 6.10
N ILE A 133 -18.65 12.23 5.27
CA ILE A 133 -17.66 13.23 5.71
C ILE A 133 -18.36 14.47 6.28
N ASN A 134 -19.41 14.94 5.63
CA ASN A 134 -20.20 16.09 6.10
C ASN A 134 -20.90 15.79 7.43
N GLN A 135 -21.59 14.65 7.54
CA GLN A 135 -22.26 14.19 8.76
C GLN A 135 -21.29 14.03 9.94
N LYS A 136 -20.02 13.70 9.67
CA LYS A 136 -18.98 13.62 10.71
C LYS A 136 -18.57 15.01 11.26
N GLY A 137 -18.90 16.09 10.55
CA GLY A 137 -18.62 17.46 10.97
C GLY A 137 -17.79 18.29 9.99
N ALA A 138 -17.55 17.80 8.76
CA ALA A 138 -16.85 18.59 7.77
C ALA A 138 -17.71 19.80 7.33
N PRO A 139 -17.19 21.04 7.37
CA PRO A 139 -17.92 22.23 6.93
C PRO A 139 -18.28 22.26 5.43
N MET A 140 -17.69 21.36 4.63
CA MET A 140 -17.94 21.26 3.18
C MET A 140 -18.70 19.97 2.87
N ALA A 141 -19.77 20.09 2.10
CA ALA A 141 -20.64 18.95 1.74
C ALA A 141 -20.14 18.16 0.53
N ASN A 142 -19.12 18.63 -0.17
CA ASN A 142 -18.66 18.05 -1.44
C ASN A 142 -17.27 17.39 -1.36
N ILE A 143 -16.76 17.15 -0.15
CA ILE A 143 -15.49 16.45 0.06
C ILE A 143 -15.73 14.96 0.13
N PHE A 144 -15.26 14.18 -0.85
CA PHE A 144 -15.51 12.73 -0.90
C PHE A 144 -14.37 11.87 -0.34
N GLY A 145 -13.21 12.48 -0.08
CA GLY A 145 -12.04 11.75 0.38
C GLY A 145 -10.89 12.68 0.70
N PHE A 146 -9.81 12.08 1.18
CA PHE A 146 -8.66 12.82 1.65
C PHE A 146 -7.40 12.40 0.93
N ILE A 147 -6.67 13.37 0.39
CA ILE A 147 -5.40 13.15 -0.29
C ILE A 147 -4.25 13.37 0.66
N ASP A 148 -3.30 12.43 0.71
CA ASP A 148 -2.07 12.64 1.44
C ASP A 148 -0.86 11.95 0.81
N GLY A 149 0.30 12.48 1.13
CA GLY A 149 1.59 11.89 0.84
C GLY A 149 2.05 11.00 1.99
N THR A 150 2.65 9.86 1.69
CA THR A 150 3.23 8.99 2.70
C THR A 150 4.65 8.58 2.32
N LYS A 151 5.53 8.56 3.32
CA LYS A 151 6.92 8.15 3.17
C LYS A 151 7.10 6.76 3.76
N ASN A 152 7.46 5.80 2.92
CA ASN A 152 7.80 4.45 3.36
C ASN A 152 9.33 4.34 3.53
N ALA A 153 9.77 4.05 4.75
CA ALA A 153 11.20 3.99 5.07
C ALA A 153 11.83 2.77 4.40
N ILE A 154 13.06 2.94 3.91
CA ILE A 154 13.86 1.87 3.31
C ILE A 154 15.23 1.80 3.97
N CYS A 155 15.90 0.66 3.82
CA CYS A 155 17.30 0.57 4.18
C CYS A 155 18.14 1.57 3.38
N ARG A 156 19.24 2.04 3.97
CA ARG A 156 20.22 2.89 3.28
C ARG A 156 20.76 2.14 2.06
N PRO A 157 20.54 2.62 0.82
CA PRO A 157 21.09 1.95 -0.35
C PRO A 157 22.61 2.13 -0.37
N SER A 158 23.32 1.06 -0.71
CA SER A 158 24.75 1.09 -1.00
C SER A 158 24.99 1.45 -2.47
N PRO A 159 26.11 2.11 -2.81
CA PRO A 159 26.50 2.34 -4.20
C PRO A 159 26.58 1.01 -4.98
N ARG A 160 26.11 1.02 -6.23
CA ARG A 160 26.34 -0.12 -7.13
C ARG A 160 27.80 -0.13 -7.59
N ALA A 161 28.40 -1.31 -7.65
CA ALA A 161 29.78 -1.46 -8.12
C ALA A 161 29.94 -0.84 -9.52
N GLY A 162 30.94 0.02 -9.68
CA GLY A 162 31.22 0.71 -10.96
C GLY A 162 30.31 1.91 -11.28
N SER A 163 29.46 2.36 -10.35
CA SER A 163 28.58 3.53 -10.55
C SER A 163 28.96 4.70 -9.64
N ASN A 164 28.84 5.93 -10.16
CA ASN A 164 28.94 7.18 -9.38
C ASN A 164 27.55 7.69 -8.92
N GLU A 165 26.54 6.81 -8.88
CA GLU A 165 25.18 7.20 -8.55
C GLU A 165 25.04 7.48 -7.06
N ASN A 166 24.60 8.70 -6.71
CA ASN A 166 24.28 9.05 -5.33
C ASN A 166 22.80 8.72 -5.01
N LEU A 167 22.42 7.45 -5.17
CA LEU A 167 21.07 6.95 -4.87
C LEU A 167 20.69 7.26 -3.43
N GLN A 168 21.66 7.19 -2.51
CA GLN A 168 21.48 7.54 -1.11
C GLN A 168 20.90 8.94 -0.94
N ARG A 169 21.47 9.96 -1.61
CA ARG A 169 20.99 11.34 -1.54
C ARG A 169 19.62 11.51 -2.19
N GLN A 170 19.30 10.75 -3.24
CA GLN A 170 18.02 10.85 -3.92
C GLN A 170 16.85 10.40 -3.02
N VAL A 171 17.03 9.28 -2.32
CA VAL A 171 15.98 8.72 -1.45
C VAL A 171 16.03 9.27 -0.01
N TYR A 172 17.02 10.08 0.35
CA TYR A 172 17.09 10.70 1.67
C TYR A 172 16.11 11.87 1.79
N SER A 173 15.16 11.76 2.73
CA SER A 173 14.26 12.84 3.09
C SER A 173 14.86 13.67 4.23
N GLY A 174 15.35 14.88 3.95
CA GLY A 174 15.89 15.78 4.98
C GLY A 174 14.90 16.13 6.10
N HIS A 175 13.61 16.26 5.78
CA HIS A 175 12.55 16.56 6.76
C HIS A 175 12.35 15.44 7.79
N LYS A 176 12.21 14.19 7.32
CA LYS A 176 12.04 13.00 8.17
C LYS A 176 13.37 12.37 8.66
N ARG A 177 14.51 12.81 8.13
CA ARG A 177 15.87 12.29 8.42
C ARG A 177 16.01 10.78 8.21
N VAL A 178 15.34 10.23 7.20
CA VAL A 178 15.36 8.80 6.83
C VAL A 178 15.48 8.62 5.32
N HIS A 179 16.00 7.47 4.89
CA HIS A 179 15.88 7.01 3.51
C HIS A 179 14.48 6.47 3.30
N CYS A 180 13.78 6.94 2.28
CA CYS A 180 12.40 6.56 2.03
C CYS A 180 12.01 6.69 0.56
N LEU A 181 10.92 6.02 0.22
CA LEU A 181 10.17 6.23 -1.01
C LEU A 181 8.87 6.95 -0.67
N ASN A 182 8.45 7.85 -1.54
CA ASN A 182 7.24 8.63 -1.36
C ASN A 182 6.12 8.07 -2.23
N TYR A 183 4.92 8.06 -1.67
CA TYR A 183 3.69 7.63 -2.32
C TYR A 183 2.59 8.67 -2.06
N GLN A 184 1.60 8.71 -2.92
CA GLN A 184 0.39 9.51 -2.77
C GLN A 184 -0.82 8.59 -2.76
N CYS A 185 -1.80 8.89 -1.92
CA CYS A 185 -3.04 8.13 -1.87
C CYS A 185 -4.24 9.03 -1.59
N ILE A 186 -5.40 8.64 -2.10
CA ILE A 186 -6.71 9.16 -1.66
C ILE A 186 -7.42 8.07 -0.88
N THR A 187 -7.77 8.35 0.37
CA THR A 187 -8.57 7.45 1.20
C THR A 187 -9.99 7.95 1.37
N THR A 188 -10.92 7.00 1.45
CA THR A 188 -12.36 7.25 1.63
C THR A 188 -12.86 6.81 3.01
N PRO A 189 -14.07 7.24 3.41
CA PRO A 189 -14.63 6.93 4.74
C PRO A 189 -14.79 5.44 5.06
N ASP A 190 -14.89 4.58 4.05
CA ASP A 190 -14.94 3.12 4.22
C ASP A 190 -13.55 2.46 4.36
N GLY A 191 -12.49 3.26 4.40
CA GLY A 191 -11.10 2.82 4.59
C GLY A 191 -10.42 2.30 3.32
N LEU A 192 -11.06 2.43 2.16
CA LEU A 192 -10.44 2.09 0.88
C LEU A 192 -9.46 3.18 0.43
N ALA A 193 -8.37 2.75 -0.20
CA ALA A 193 -7.48 3.62 -0.97
C ALA A 193 -7.96 3.65 -2.42
N LEU A 194 -8.67 4.71 -2.81
CA LEU A 194 -9.22 4.82 -4.17
C LEU A 194 -8.16 5.17 -5.21
N HIS A 195 -7.15 5.94 -4.81
CA HIS A 195 -6.01 6.31 -5.65
C HIS A 195 -4.75 5.89 -4.93
N PHE A 196 -3.81 5.25 -5.62
CA PHE A 196 -2.48 5.01 -5.10
C PHE A 196 -1.45 5.23 -6.20
N TRP A 197 -0.44 6.07 -5.93
CA TRP A 197 0.59 6.40 -6.90
C TRP A 197 1.98 6.57 -6.26
N GLY A 198 3.00 6.17 -7.01
CA GLY A 198 4.40 6.11 -6.60
C GLY A 198 5.02 4.77 -6.97
N PRO A 199 6.23 4.46 -6.48
CA PRO A 199 7.09 5.29 -5.64
C PRO A 199 7.80 6.42 -6.41
N ILE A 200 8.09 7.53 -5.73
CA ILE A 200 9.11 8.50 -6.15
C ILE A 200 10.18 8.72 -5.06
N GLU A 201 11.25 9.45 -5.38
CA GLU A 201 12.38 9.57 -4.48
C GLU A 201 12.03 10.36 -3.20
N GLY A 202 12.49 9.88 -2.05
CA GLY A 202 12.16 10.42 -0.72
C GLY A 202 12.40 11.92 -0.52
N ARG A 203 13.35 12.50 -1.26
CA ARG A 203 13.65 13.95 -1.23
C ARG A 203 12.51 14.84 -1.75
N ARG A 204 11.59 14.28 -2.55
CA ARG A 204 10.48 15.02 -3.16
C ARG A 204 9.42 15.38 -2.11
N ASN A 205 8.61 16.38 -2.42
CA ASN A 205 7.49 16.84 -1.60
C ASN A 205 6.15 16.42 -2.23
N ASP A 206 5.07 16.65 -1.48
CA ASP A 206 3.72 16.21 -1.87
C ASP A 206 3.19 16.95 -3.11
N VAL A 207 3.61 18.20 -3.32
CA VAL A 207 3.34 18.94 -4.57
C VAL A 207 3.94 18.23 -5.78
N THR A 208 5.16 17.70 -5.64
CA THR A 208 5.78 16.93 -6.72
C THR A 208 5.00 15.66 -6.97
N LEU A 209 4.60 14.93 -5.92
CA LEU A 209 3.74 13.75 -6.06
C LEU A 209 2.47 14.06 -6.86
N LEU A 210 1.74 15.12 -6.49
CA LEU A 210 0.51 15.53 -7.18
C LEU A 210 0.74 15.87 -8.66
N ARG A 211 1.84 16.54 -8.97
CA ARG A 211 2.16 16.92 -10.35
C ARG A 211 2.51 15.70 -11.20
N GLU A 212 3.37 14.84 -10.68
CA GLU A 212 3.86 13.66 -11.42
C GLU A 212 2.78 12.57 -11.53
N SER A 213 1.88 12.46 -10.55
CA SER A 213 0.74 11.54 -10.61
C SER A 213 -0.30 11.94 -11.65
N LYS A 214 -0.28 13.19 -12.14
CA LYS A 214 -1.26 13.75 -13.09
C LYS A 214 -2.71 13.64 -12.62
N LEU A 215 -2.93 13.51 -11.32
CA LEU A 215 -4.25 13.26 -10.73
C LEU A 215 -5.28 14.35 -11.06
N LEU A 216 -4.86 15.62 -11.09
CA LEU A 216 -5.75 16.73 -11.47
C LEU A 216 -6.20 16.64 -12.93
N ASN A 217 -5.31 16.23 -13.84
CA ASN A 217 -5.67 16.02 -15.23
C ASN A 217 -6.64 14.84 -15.37
N TYR A 218 -6.44 13.79 -14.58
CA TYR A 218 -7.37 12.66 -14.51
C TYR A 218 -8.77 13.10 -14.05
N PHE A 219 -8.87 13.96 -13.03
CA PHE A 219 -10.16 14.52 -12.60
C PHE A 219 -10.82 15.39 -13.66
N GLU A 220 -10.05 16.23 -14.36
CA GLU A 220 -10.58 17.07 -15.44
C GLU A 220 -11.11 16.24 -16.61
N GLN A 221 -10.41 15.15 -16.98
CA GLN A 221 -10.84 14.23 -18.04
C GLN A 221 -12.09 13.41 -17.67
N ASN A 222 -12.44 13.33 -16.39
CA ASN A 222 -13.56 12.56 -15.86
C ASN A 222 -14.56 13.46 -15.11
N GLN A 223 -14.78 14.68 -15.63
CA GLN A 223 -15.65 15.69 -15.00
C GLN A 223 -17.09 15.20 -14.79
N ASP A 224 -17.56 14.22 -15.56
CA ASP A 224 -18.86 13.56 -15.38
C ASP A 224 -19.01 12.91 -14.00
N ILE A 225 -17.91 12.50 -13.37
CA ILE A 225 -17.90 11.88 -12.03
C ILE A 225 -17.44 12.88 -10.97
N PHE A 226 -16.36 13.62 -11.23
CA PHE A 226 -15.76 14.50 -10.24
C PHE A 226 -16.36 15.90 -10.21
N GLY A 227 -17.25 16.23 -11.15
CA GLY A 227 -17.89 17.53 -11.26
C GLY A 227 -18.61 17.91 -9.97
N GLY A 228 -18.16 19.00 -9.33
CA GLY A 228 -18.74 19.49 -8.08
C GLY A 228 -18.15 18.87 -6.82
N TYR A 229 -17.33 17.83 -6.93
CA TYR A 229 -16.65 17.17 -5.82
C TYR A 229 -15.17 17.56 -5.73
N ALA A 230 -14.62 17.46 -4.52
CA ALA A 230 -13.20 17.69 -4.28
C ALA A 230 -12.65 16.72 -3.23
N VAL A 231 -11.33 16.57 -3.18
CA VAL A 231 -10.62 15.93 -2.07
C VAL A 231 -10.03 16.98 -1.15
N TYR A 232 -9.91 16.66 0.13
CA TYR A 232 -9.22 17.53 1.08
C TYR A 232 -7.81 17.03 1.36
N GLY A 233 -6.83 17.93 1.26
CA GLY A 233 -5.41 17.62 1.44
C GLY A 233 -4.74 18.49 2.49
N ASP A 234 -3.51 18.12 2.83
CA ASP A 234 -2.61 19.00 3.57
C ASP A 234 -2.49 20.38 2.87
N PRO A 235 -2.35 21.47 3.64
CA PRO A 235 -2.05 22.79 3.08
C PRO A 235 -0.92 22.83 2.04
N ALA A 236 -0.02 21.85 2.00
CA ALA A 236 1.04 21.74 0.99
C ALA A 236 0.52 21.55 -0.44
N TYR A 237 -0.64 20.94 -0.61
CA TYR A 237 -1.23 20.70 -1.92
C TYR A 237 -1.78 21.97 -2.60
N GLY A 238 -2.05 23.02 -1.83
CA GLY A 238 -2.70 24.22 -2.31
C GLY A 238 -4.18 24.00 -2.63
N ILE A 239 -4.81 25.03 -3.23
CA ILE A 239 -6.24 25.02 -3.57
C ILE A 239 -6.39 25.01 -5.09
N SER A 240 -7.24 24.13 -5.60
CA SER A 240 -7.63 24.03 -7.00
C SER A 240 -9.10 23.61 -7.11
N ARG A 241 -9.62 23.42 -8.33
CA ARG A 241 -10.99 22.96 -8.57
C ARG A 241 -11.34 21.67 -7.84
N TYR A 242 -10.39 20.73 -7.77
CA TYR A 242 -10.62 19.38 -7.24
C TYR A 242 -9.91 19.11 -5.91
N ILE A 243 -9.09 20.06 -5.43
CA ILE A 243 -8.38 19.93 -4.15
C ILE A 243 -8.63 21.16 -3.30
N VAL A 244 -9.10 20.91 -2.10
CA VAL A 244 -9.22 21.91 -1.04
C VAL A 244 -8.16 21.63 0.01
N SER A 245 -7.58 22.67 0.58
CA SER A 245 -6.60 22.55 1.65
C SER A 245 -6.87 23.57 2.74
N GLY A 246 -6.41 23.31 3.96
CA GLY A 246 -6.57 24.24 5.08
C GLY A 246 -5.87 25.59 4.85
N PHE A 247 -6.37 26.64 5.51
CA PHE A 247 -5.82 27.99 5.44
C PHE A 247 -4.40 28.03 6.06
N ARG A 248 -3.46 28.73 5.39
CA ARG A 248 -2.08 28.95 5.86
C ARG A 248 -1.86 30.39 6.34
N GLY A 249 -1.08 30.57 7.40
CA GLY A 249 -0.57 31.89 7.82
C GLY A 249 -0.47 32.05 9.34
N ALA A 250 0.40 32.98 9.78
CA ALA A 250 0.56 33.31 11.20
C ALA A 250 -0.68 34.03 11.78
N SER A 251 -1.44 34.73 10.93
CA SER A 251 -2.62 35.52 11.30
C SER A 251 -3.92 34.90 10.75
N THR A 252 -4.18 33.62 11.06
CA THR A 252 -5.48 33.01 10.72
C THR A 252 -6.58 33.55 11.62
N SER A 253 -7.70 33.94 11.02
CA SER A 253 -8.89 34.40 11.74
C SER A 253 -9.51 33.28 12.57
N THR A 254 -10.37 33.63 13.53
CA THR A 254 -11.10 32.63 14.35
C THR A 254 -11.92 31.67 13.49
N ARG A 255 -12.50 32.16 12.38
CA ARG A 255 -13.29 31.33 11.44
C ARG A 255 -12.42 30.35 10.66
N GLU A 256 -11.25 30.79 10.20
CA GLU A 256 -10.30 29.91 9.50
C GLU A 256 -9.73 28.83 10.43
N LYS A 257 -9.46 29.19 11.69
CA LYS A 257 -9.04 28.22 12.72
C LYS A 257 -10.14 27.19 13.00
N ALA A 258 -11.39 27.63 13.13
CA ALA A 258 -12.53 26.73 13.30
C ALA A 258 -12.69 25.79 12.10
N PHE A 259 -12.58 26.30 10.88
CA PHE A 259 -12.60 25.49 9.65
C PHE A 259 -11.48 24.45 9.64
N ASN A 260 -10.23 24.87 9.87
CA ASN A 260 -9.07 23.96 9.89
C ASN A 260 -9.22 22.89 10.98
N SER A 261 -9.74 23.26 12.17
CA SER A 261 -9.98 22.32 13.25
C SER A 261 -11.04 21.27 12.89
N ALA A 262 -12.16 21.69 12.30
CA ALA A 262 -13.21 20.77 11.86
C ALA A 262 -12.72 19.82 10.77
N MET A 263 -12.01 20.34 9.75
CA MET A 263 -11.44 19.51 8.67
C MET A 263 -10.32 18.59 9.15
N SER A 264 -9.52 19.02 10.13
CA SER A 264 -8.47 18.17 10.70
C SER A 264 -9.05 16.97 11.45
N SER A 265 -10.15 17.16 12.19
CA SER A 265 -10.79 16.08 12.94
C SER A 265 -11.34 14.97 12.04
N VAL A 266 -11.96 15.32 10.90
CA VAL A 266 -12.46 14.31 9.96
C VAL A 266 -11.33 13.59 9.20
N ARG A 267 -10.18 14.26 9.02
CA ARG A 267 -8.99 13.73 8.34
C ARG A 267 -8.23 12.71 9.18
N GLU A 268 -8.39 12.63 10.50
CA GLU A 268 -7.65 11.67 11.35
C GLU A 268 -7.80 10.20 10.88
N SER A 269 -8.96 9.83 10.33
CA SER A 269 -9.23 8.51 9.75
C SER A 269 -8.23 8.08 8.66
N VAL A 270 -7.65 9.06 7.97
CA VAL A 270 -6.66 8.90 6.90
C VAL A 270 -5.33 8.45 7.47
N GLU A 271 -4.92 9.01 8.60
CA GLU A 271 -3.66 8.66 9.26
C GLU A 271 -3.67 7.19 9.68
N TRP A 272 -4.83 6.67 10.11
CA TRP A 272 -4.99 5.25 10.44
C TRP A 272 -4.82 4.35 9.21
N SER A 273 -5.35 4.78 8.06
CA SER A 273 -5.21 4.06 6.78
C SER A 273 -3.75 3.99 6.34
N PHE A 274 -3.01 5.10 6.43
CA PHE A 274 -1.57 5.11 6.18
C PHE A 274 -0.75 4.36 7.22
N GLY A 275 -1.19 4.33 8.47
CA GLY A 275 -0.61 3.51 9.53
C GLY A 275 -0.59 2.04 9.11
N ARG A 276 -1.73 1.51 8.64
CA ARG A 276 -1.83 0.12 8.14
C ARG A 276 -0.88 -0.15 6.97
N LEU A 277 -0.80 0.77 6.01
CA LEU A 277 0.07 0.62 4.83
C LEU A 277 1.57 0.52 5.18
N LYS A 278 2.02 1.18 6.26
CA LYS A 278 3.41 1.15 6.72
C LYS A 278 3.75 -0.08 7.55
N THR A 279 2.73 -0.77 8.04
CA THR A 279 2.85 -1.96 8.86
C THR A 279 2.46 -3.21 8.07
N LEU A 280 2.73 -3.27 6.76
CA LEU A 280 2.62 -4.48 5.93
C LEU A 280 4.00 -4.85 5.39
#